data_AF-A0A4U5WSP5-F1
#
_entry.id   AF-A0A4U5WSP5-F1
#
_cell.length_a   1.000
_cell.length_b   1.000
_cell.length_c   1.000
_cell.angle_alpha   90.00
_cell.angle_beta   90.00
_cell.angle_gamma   90.00
#
_symmetry.space_group_name_H-M   'P 1'
#
loop_
_entity.id
_entity.type
_entity.pdbx_description
1 polymer ?
#
loop_
_entity_poly.entity_id
_entity_poly.type
_entity_poly.pdbx_seq_one_letter_code
_entity_poly.pdbx_strand_id
1 'polypeptide(L)'
;MDARERLPRPGIPVAAATHGFYPPEAPDSEGVGEEFWLVLSLYFTDRYFAEDGSTYENCFVDSDRVVRFPPGGGSAEVVTHWAALPTLPGSPHTLVMGADVQPALRRAHGGGD
;
A
#
# COMPACT_ATOMS: atom_id res chain seq x y z
N MET A 1 12.88 -0.29 2.90
CA MET A 1 13.34 0.91 2.17
C MET A 1 12.62 2.09 2.77
N ASP A 2 13.34 3.18 3.09
CA ASP A 2 12.71 4.43 3.52
C ASP A 2 11.98 5.08 2.33
N ALA A 3 10.73 5.47 2.52
CA ALA A 3 9.89 6.03 1.46
C ALA A 3 10.33 7.42 1.00
N ARG A 4 11.13 8.15 1.80
CA ARG A 4 11.75 9.42 1.42
C ARG A 4 12.95 9.23 0.51
N GLU A 5 13.68 8.12 0.70
CA GLU A 5 14.90 7.84 -0.04
C GLU A 5 14.62 7.18 -1.39
N ARG A 6 13.62 6.29 -1.44
CA ARG A 6 13.30 5.55 -2.66
C ARG A 6 11.85 5.11 -2.68
N LEU A 7 11.15 5.36 -3.78
CA LEU A 7 9.79 4.89 -4.00
C LEU A 7 9.76 3.53 -4.72
N PRO A 8 8.70 2.72 -4.56
CA PRO A 8 8.52 1.50 -5.35
C PRO A 8 8.32 1.80 -6.84
N ARG A 9 8.29 0.74 -7.66
CA ARG A 9 7.84 0.86 -9.05
C ARG A 9 6.31 1.01 -9.07
N PRO A 10 5.74 1.88 -9.93
CA PRO A 10 4.30 2.01 -10.07
C PRO A 10 3.60 0.68 -10.38
N GLY A 11 2.43 0.49 -9.79
CA GLY A 11 1.57 -0.67 -9.99
C GLY A 11 1.97 -1.94 -9.23
N ILE A 12 3.07 -1.92 -8.47
CA ILE A 12 3.54 -3.08 -7.71
C ILE A 12 3.07 -2.98 -6.25
N PRO A 13 2.42 -4.04 -5.70
CA PRO A 13 2.07 -4.09 -4.30
C PRO A 13 3.32 -4.25 -3.41
N VAL A 14 3.26 -3.63 -2.24
CA VAL A 14 4.30 -3.58 -1.23
C VAL A 14 3.69 -3.79 0.16
N ALA A 15 4.50 -4.31 1.09
CA ALA A 15 4.21 -4.17 2.51
C ALA A 15 4.73 -2.81 2.96
N ALA A 16 3.85 -1.93 3.43
CA ALA A 16 4.16 -0.56 3.81
C ALA A 16 3.95 -0.35 5.31
N ALA A 17 4.97 0.20 5.98
CA ALA A 17 4.85 0.65 7.36
C ALA A 17 4.20 2.03 7.39
N THR A 18 3.00 2.08 7.96
CA THR A 18 2.15 3.27 8.05
C THR A 18 2.07 3.73 9.50
N HIS A 19 2.35 5.02 9.70
CA HIS A 19 2.28 5.72 10.96
C HIS A 19 1.09 6.67 10.96
N GLY A 20 0.39 6.78 12.08
CA GLY A 20 -0.74 7.70 12.20
C GLY A 20 -1.21 7.85 13.63
N PHE A 21 -2.35 8.53 13.78
CA PHE A 21 -3.02 8.73 15.06
C PHE A 21 -4.49 8.38 14.91
N TYR A 22 -5.05 7.66 15.87
CA TYR A 22 -6.49 7.49 15.92
C TYR A 22 -7.17 8.84 16.19
N PRO A 23 -8.45 8.99 15.80
CA PRO A 23 -9.26 10.10 16.29
C PRO A 23 -9.26 10.13 17.83
N PRO A 24 -9.39 11.32 18.45
CA PRO A 24 -9.54 11.41 19.90
C PRO A 24 -10.77 10.61 20.36
N GLU A 25 -10.69 9.96 21.52
CA GLU A 25 -11.76 9.11 22.05
C GLU A 25 -13.07 9.86 22.32
N ALA A 26 -12.96 11.14 22.71
CA ALA A 26 -14.10 12.03 22.88
C ALA A 26 -14.10 13.09 21.78
N PRO A 27 -15.25 13.36 21.12
CA PRO A 27 -15.34 14.29 20.01
C PRO A 27 -15.01 15.74 20.38
N ASP A 28 -15.10 16.08 21.68
CA ASP A 28 -14.80 17.42 22.21
C ASP A 28 -13.39 17.51 22.85
N SER A 29 -12.59 16.45 22.74
CA SER A 29 -11.23 16.43 23.25
C SER A 29 -10.27 17.11 22.28
N GLU A 30 -9.56 18.11 22.77
CA GLU A 30 -8.49 18.78 22.03
C GLU A 30 -7.24 17.87 21.97
N GLY A 31 -6.74 17.56 20.77
CA GLY A 31 -5.49 16.83 20.56
C GLY A 31 -5.58 15.67 19.57
N VAL A 32 -4.41 15.08 19.26
CA VAL A 32 -4.32 13.82 18.51
C VAL A 32 -4.62 12.65 19.44
N GLY A 33 -5.32 11.63 18.95
CA GLY A 33 -5.56 10.40 19.70
C GLY A 33 -4.30 9.54 19.83
N GLU A 34 -4.49 8.27 20.18
CA GLU A 34 -3.37 7.32 20.34
C GLU A 34 -2.58 7.14 19.03
N GLU A 35 -1.26 7.16 19.15
CA GLU A 35 -0.33 6.88 18.05
C GLU A 35 -0.41 5.39 17.65
N PHE A 36 -0.39 5.11 16.35
CA PHE A 36 -0.35 3.74 15.86
C PHE A 36 0.70 3.50 14.78
N TRP A 37 1.04 2.22 14.64
CA TRP A 37 1.84 1.67 13.56
C TRP A 37 1.16 0.45 12.95
N LEU A 38 0.95 0.47 11.64
CA LEU A 38 0.36 -0.63 10.88
C LEU A 38 1.30 -1.05 9.76
N VAL A 39 1.26 -2.33 9.40
CA VAL A 39 1.83 -2.81 8.14
C VAL A 39 0.69 -3.15 7.20
N LEU A 40 0.54 -2.34 6.16
CA LEU A 40 -0.55 -2.45 5.18
C LEU A 40 -0.02 -2.96 3.84
N SER A 41 -0.85 -3.72 3.13
CA SER A 41 -0.60 -4.05 1.73
C SER A 41 -1.12 -2.91 0.86
N LEU A 42 -0.21 -2.17 0.23
CA LEU A 42 -0.52 -1.01 -0.61
C LEU A 42 0.12 -1.20 -1.99
N TYR A 43 -0.40 -0.57 -3.04
CA TYR A 43 0.37 -0.39 -4.27
C TYR A 43 0.79 1.07 -4.41
N PHE A 44 1.96 1.30 -5.01
CA PHE A 44 2.45 2.64 -5.32
C PHE A 44 2.00 3.05 -6.73
N THR A 45 1.67 4.32 -6.91
CA THR A 45 1.48 4.92 -8.24
C THR A 45 2.10 6.32 -8.28
N ASP A 46 2.70 6.66 -9.41
CA ASP A 46 3.23 8.00 -9.66
C ASP A 46 2.11 9.02 -9.88
N ARG A 47 0.94 8.56 -10.35
CA ARG A 47 -0.26 9.37 -10.51
C ARG A 47 -1.53 8.59 -10.17
N TYR A 48 -2.37 9.15 -9.31
CA TYR A 48 -3.69 8.62 -8.95
C TYR A 48 -4.78 9.65 -9.25
N PHE A 49 -5.87 9.19 -9.86
CA PHE A 49 -7.05 10.00 -10.14
C PHE A 49 -8.17 9.55 -9.23
N ALA A 50 -8.53 10.39 -8.27
CA ALA A 50 -9.61 10.12 -7.34
C ALA A 50 -10.98 10.42 -7.97
N GLU A 51 -12.03 9.83 -7.38
CA GLU A 51 -13.40 9.96 -7.89
C GLU A 51 -13.97 11.39 -7.74
N ASP A 52 -13.44 12.16 -6.79
CA ASP A 52 -13.75 13.57 -6.59
C ASP A 52 -13.09 14.50 -7.64
N GLY A 53 -12.31 13.93 -8.57
CA GLY A 53 -11.55 14.66 -9.59
C GLY A 53 -10.17 15.13 -9.12
N SER A 54 -9.80 14.90 -7.86
CA SER A 54 -8.47 15.20 -7.34
C SER A 54 -7.42 14.32 -8.01
N THR A 55 -6.24 14.90 -8.25
CA THR A 55 -5.06 14.17 -8.74
C THR A 55 -4.00 14.18 -7.66
N TYR A 56 -3.47 13.00 -7.34
CA TYR A 56 -2.37 12.84 -6.40
C TYR A 56 -1.15 12.27 -7.11
N GLU A 57 0.03 12.70 -6.69
CA GLU A 57 1.31 12.23 -7.22
C GLU A 57 2.07 11.45 -6.14
N ASN A 58 2.84 10.45 -6.58
CA ASN A 58 3.73 9.66 -5.71
C ASN A 58 3.04 9.13 -4.44
N CYS A 59 1.93 8.42 -4.61
CA CYS A 59 1.08 7.98 -3.51
C CYS A 59 0.97 6.45 -3.42
N PHE A 60 0.57 6.00 -2.23
CA PHE A 60 0.27 4.60 -1.92
C PHE A 60 -1.24 4.45 -1.73
N VAL A 61 -1.81 3.40 -2.30
CA VAL A 61 -3.26 3.18 -2.30
C VAL A 61 -3.55 1.76 -1.84
N ASP A 62 -4.50 1.62 -0.92
CA ASP A 62 -5.00 0.31 -0.45
C ASP A 62 -6.20 -0.19 -1.28
N SER A 63 -6.72 -1.37 -0.91
CA SER A 63 -7.90 -1.97 -1.55
C SER A 63 -9.17 -1.15 -1.37
N ASP A 64 -9.26 -0.36 -0.31
CA ASP A 64 -10.40 0.49 0.02
C ASP A 64 -10.27 1.90 -0.60
N ARG A 65 -9.21 2.09 -1.42
CA ARG A 65 -8.88 3.34 -2.13
C ARG A 65 -8.46 4.49 -1.21
N VAL A 66 -8.02 4.20 0.01
CA VAL A 66 -7.42 5.21 0.89
C VAL A 66 -6.03 5.56 0.37
N VAL A 67 -5.82 6.84 0.09
CA VAL A 67 -4.56 7.39 -0.42
C VAL A 67 -3.68 7.83 0.74
N ARG A 68 -2.44 7.36 0.75
CA ARG A 68 -1.41 7.71 1.73
C ARG A 68 -0.15 8.19 1.02
N PHE A 69 0.62 9.03 1.69
CA PHE A 69 1.84 9.59 1.12
C PHE A 69 3.09 9.23 1.94
N PRO A 70 4.28 9.31 1.31
CA PRO A 70 5.53 9.43 2.05
C PRO A 70 5.51 10.61 3.04
N PRO A 71 6.46 10.66 3.99
CA PRO A 71 6.60 11.82 4.88
C PRO A 71 6.69 13.13 4.09
N GLY A 72 5.87 14.10 4.47
CA GLY A 72 5.76 15.40 3.80
C GLY A 72 4.67 15.51 2.74
N GLY A 73 3.97 14.42 2.39
CA GLY A 73 2.91 14.44 1.37
C GLY A 73 1.50 14.77 1.85
N GLY A 74 1.32 15.12 3.14
CA GLY A 74 0.09 15.74 3.65
C GLY A 74 -1.09 14.83 3.97
N SER A 75 -0.91 13.50 4.05
CA SER A 75 -1.92 12.59 4.59
C SER A 75 -1.88 12.55 6.12
N ALA A 76 -3.03 12.27 6.74
CA ALA A 76 -3.13 12.01 8.18
C ALA A 76 -2.32 10.77 8.61
N GLU A 77 -2.21 9.79 7.72
CA GLU A 77 -1.40 8.60 7.88
C GLU A 77 -0.22 8.62 6.90
N VAL A 78 0.99 8.33 7.38
CA VAL A 78 2.22 8.48 6.62
C VAL A 78 2.87 7.12 6.37
N VAL A 79 3.24 6.85 5.12
CA VAL A 79 4.03 5.65 4.74
C VAL A 79 5.50 5.96 4.94
N THR A 80 6.11 5.45 6.01
CA THR A 80 7.52 5.76 6.33
C THR A 80 8.48 4.82 5.62
N HIS A 81 8.11 3.54 5.49
CA HIS A 81 8.95 2.50 4.89
C HIS A 81 8.12 1.54 4.06
N TRP A 82 8.77 0.86 3.11
CA TRP A 82 8.17 -0.22 2.35
C TRP A 82 9.15 -1.37 2.09
N ALA A 83 8.58 -2.53 1.82
CA ALA A 83 9.27 -3.73 1.35
C ALA A 83 8.52 -4.32 0.16
N ALA A 84 9.26 -4.81 -0.83
CA ALA A 84 8.66 -5.61 -1.90
C ALA A 84 8.05 -6.88 -1.32
N LEU A 85 6.89 -7.30 -1.84
CA LEU A 85 6.28 -8.57 -1.45
C LEU A 85 7.15 -9.76 -1.90
N PRO A 86 7.08 -10.90 -1.18
CA PRO A 86 7.75 -12.12 -1.62
C PRO A 86 7.20 -12.58 -2.98
N THR A 87 8.02 -13.34 -3.69
CA THR A 87 7.58 -13.99 -4.93
C THR A 87 6.59 -15.10 -4.63
N LEU A 88 5.66 -15.35 -5.55
CA LEU A 88 4.75 -16.48 -5.47
C LEU A 88 5.53 -17.81 -5.47
N PRO A 89 5.07 -18.85 -4.77
CA PRO A 89 5.72 -20.15 -4.76
C PRO A 89 5.98 -20.69 -6.17
N GLY A 90 7.22 -21.12 -6.44
CA GLY A 90 7.62 -21.69 -7.74
C GLY A 90 7.62 -20.69 -8.90
N SER A 91 7.62 -19.38 -8.62
CA SER A 91 7.51 -18.33 -9.63
C SER A 91 8.45 -17.16 -9.30
N PRO A 92 9.04 -16.48 -10.31
CA PRO A 92 9.79 -15.24 -10.09
C PRO A 92 8.87 -14.01 -9.93
N HIS A 93 7.55 -14.17 -10.02
CA HIS A 93 6.60 -13.06 -9.98
C HIS A 93 6.10 -12.80 -8.56
N THR A 94 6.03 -11.53 -8.15
CA THR A 94 5.36 -11.08 -6.91
C THR A 94 3.87 -10.78 -7.10
N LEU A 95 3.44 -10.61 -8.35
CA LEU A 95 2.07 -10.28 -8.75
C LEU A 95 1.76 -10.94 -10.10
N VAL A 96 0.53 -11.43 -10.24
CA VAL A 96 -0.01 -11.96 -11.50
C VAL A 96 -1.34 -11.26 -11.77
N MET A 97 -1.52 -10.76 -13.00
CA MET A 97 -2.71 -10.00 -13.40
C MET A 97 -3.22 -10.45 -14.78
N GLY A 98 -4.48 -10.11 -15.08
CA GLY A 98 -5.07 -10.33 -16.40
C GLY A 98 -5.12 -11.80 -16.82
N ALA A 99 -4.76 -12.06 -18.08
CA ALA A 99 -4.85 -13.39 -18.69
C ALA A 99 -3.97 -14.45 -17.99
N ASP A 100 -2.93 -14.01 -17.26
CA ASP A 100 -1.98 -14.90 -16.60
C ASP A 100 -2.50 -15.45 -15.25
N VAL A 101 -3.58 -14.88 -14.70
CA VAL A 101 -4.14 -15.28 -13.40
C VAL A 101 -4.60 -16.74 -13.43
N GLN A 102 -5.39 -17.12 -14.43
CA GLN A 102 -5.95 -18.47 -14.52
C GLN A 102 -4.87 -19.56 -14.69
N PRO A 103 -3.87 -19.40 -15.58
CA PRO A 103 -2.71 -20.30 -15.63
C PRO A 103 -1.92 -20.38 -14.32
N ALA A 104 -1.72 -19.27 -13.62
CA ALA A 104 -0.99 -19.26 -12.35
C ALA A 104 -1.75 -20.01 -11.24
N LEU A 105 -3.06 -19.80 -11.12
CA LEU A 105 -3.91 -20.51 -10.17
C LEU A 105 -3.90 -22.02 -10.43
N ARG A 106 -4.03 -22.47 -11.68
CA ARG A 106 -3.96 -23.91 -12.00
C ARG A 106 -2.64 -24.54 -11.57
N ARG A 107 -1.50 -23.85 -11.79
CA ARG A 107 -0.18 -24.33 -11.35
C ARG A 107 -0.06 -24.42 -9.83
N ALA A 108 -0.58 -23.43 -9.10
CA ALA A 108 -0.55 -23.44 -7.63
C ALA A 108 -1.38 -24.59 -7.03
N HIS A 109 -2.53 -24.92 -7.63
CA HIS A 109 -3.42 -25.99 -7.14
C HIS A 109 -3.04 -27.38 -7.65
N GLY A 110 -2.37 -27.49 -8.81
CA GLY A 110 -1.96 -28.77 -9.39
C GLY A 110 -0.60 -29.30 -8.93
N GLY A 111 0.09 -28.58 -8.03
CA GLY A 111 1.41 -28.96 -7.49
C GLY A 111 1.35 -29.72 -6.16
N GLY A 112 0.17 -30.18 -5.73
CA GLY A 112 0.00 -31.04 -4.56
C GLY A 112 -0.04 -32.51 -4.97
N ASP A 113 1.11 -33.08 -5.30
CA ASP A 113 1.38 -34.53 -5.36
C ASP A 113 2.73 -34.81 -4.68
#